data_AF-A0A2P2K7L7-F1
#
_entry.id   AF-A0A2P2K7L7-F1
#
_cell.length_a   1.000
_cell.length_b   1.000
_cell.length_c   1.000
_cell.angle_alpha   90.00
_cell.angle_beta   90.00
_cell.angle_gamma   90.00
#
_symmetry.space_group_name_H-M   'P 1'
#
loop_
_entity.id
_entity.type
_entity.pdbx_description
1 polymer ?
#
loop_
_entity_poly.entity_id
_entity_poly.type
_entity_poly.pdbx_seq_one_letter_code
_entity_poly.pdbx_strand_id
1 'polypeptide(L)'
;MVDAWGGWSLFQNLLQTLKKIASNHGVSIPTVAVKYILDQPSVAGSMIGVRLGLSEHINDSNAVFALELDDEDVNSIQELTKKGRDLLKVIGDCGDEYRRA
;
A
#
# COMPACT_ATOMS: atom_id res chain seq x y z
N MET A 1 2.37 9.09 -10.92
CA MET A 1 1.39 8.12 -10.37
C MET A 1 0.53 8.75 -9.27
N VAL A 2 1.11 9.36 -8.23
CA VAL A 2 0.34 10.05 -7.16
C VAL A 2 -0.59 11.13 -7.71
N ASP A 3 -0.10 12.00 -8.60
CA ASP A 3 -0.95 13.04 -9.24
C ASP A 3 -2.04 12.45 -10.13
N ALA A 4 -1.73 11.37 -10.84
CA ALA A 4 -2.69 10.64 -11.67
C ALA A 4 -3.78 9.97 -10.83
N TRP A 5 -3.46 9.50 -9.62
CA TRP A 5 -4.44 8.89 -8.72
C TRP A 5 -5.34 9.93 -8.04
N GLY A 6 -4.78 10.89 -7.32
CA GLY A 6 -5.58 11.88 -6.58
C GLY A 6 -4.80 13.05 -5.97
N GLY A 7 -3.53 13.18 -6.34
CA GLY A 7 -2.65 14.24 -5.86
C GLY A 7 -2.11 14.01 -4.46
N TRP A 8 -1.23 14.92 -4.05
CA TRP A 8 -0.47 14.82 -2.81
C TRP A 8 -1.34 14.81 -1.55
N SER A 9 -2.37 15.67 -1.51
CA SER A 9 -3.24 15.78 -0.33
C SER A 9 -3.97 14.48 -0.01
N LEU A 10 -4.50 13.78 -1.03
CA LEU A 10 -5.16 12.50 -0.82
C LEU A 10 -4.16 11.42 -0.38
N PHE A 11 -2.95 11.42 -0.94
CA PHE A 11 -1.89 10.50 -0.55
C PHE A 11 -1.44 10.71 0.90
N GLN A 12 -1.32 11.96 1.36
CA GLN A 12 -1.01 12.24 2.76
C GLN A 12 -2.11 11.74 3.71
N ASN A 13 -3.39 11.88 3.33
CA ASN A 13 -4.50 11.32 4.11
C ASN A 13 -4.39 9.79 4.19
N LEU A 14 -4.06 9.12 3.09
CA LEU A 14 -3.83 7.66 3.09
C LEU A 14 -2.68 7.28 4.05
N LEU A 15 -1.55 7.98 3.99
CA LEU A 15 -0.42 7.71 4.88
C LEU A 15 -0.76 7.93 6.36
N GLN A 16 -1.59 8.93 6.69
CA GLN A 16 -2.06 9.17 8.05
C GLN A 16 -2.96 8.03 8.54
N THR A 17 -3.89 7.55 7.71
CA THR A 17 -4.72 6.39 8.02
C THR A 17 -3.87 5.14 8.24
N LEU A 18 -2.96 4.84 7.32
CA LEU A 18 -2.05 3.70 7.46
C LEU A 18 -1.16 3.83 8.70
N LYS A 19 -0.72 5.04 9.06
CA LYS A 19 0.05 5.29 10.29
C LYS A 19 -0.76 4.98 11.54
N LYS A 20 -2.05 5.35 11.58
CA LYS A 20 -2.93 5.04 12.70
C LYS A 20 -3.05 3.52 12.88
N ILE A 21 -3.35 2.79 11.80
CA ILE A 21 -3.44 1.33 11.80
C ILE A 21 -2.11 0.71 12.25
N ALA A 22 -1.01 1.14 11.63
CA ALA A 22 0.33 0.66 11.97
C ALA A 22 0.67 0.87 13.45
N SER A 23 0.26 2.01 14.02
CA SER A 23 0.47 2.31 15.45
C SER A 23 -0.37 1.42 16.36
N ASN A 24 -1.61 1.12 15.97
CA ASN A 24 -2.49 0.22 16.74
C ASN A 24 -1.95 -1.22 16.79
N HIS A 25 -1.38 -1.68 15.67
CA HIS A 25 -0.83 -3.04 15.54
C HIS A 25 0.65 -3.14 15.91
N GLY A 26 1.32 -2.03 16.22
CA GLY A 26 2.75 -2.01 16.56
C GLY A 26 3.68 -2.38 15.40
N VAL A 27 3.26 -2.12 14.16
CA VAL A 27 4.00 -2.43 12.93
C VAL A 27 4.32 -1.15 12.14
N SER A 28 4.97 -1.29 10.98
CA SER A 28 5.29 -0.18 10.11
C SER A 28 4.17 0.10 9.08
N ILE A 29 4.10 1.33 8.55
CA ILE A 29 3.22 1.67 7.42
C ILE A 29 3.38 0.69 6.23
N PRO A 30 4.60 0.38 5.74
CA PRO A 30 4.74 -0.56 4.64
C PRO A 30 4.27 -1.98 4.99
N THR A 31 4.41 -2.44 6.25
CA THR A 31 3.86 -3.75 6.67
C THR A 31 2.34 -3.79 6.49
N VAL A 32 1.61 -2.74 6.91
CA VAL A 32 0.16 -2.62 6.70
C VAL A 32 -0.18 -2.61 5.22
N ALA A 33 0.54 -1.81 4.42
CA ALA A 33 0.27 -1.70 2.99
C ALA A 33 0.49 -3.02 2.24
N VAL A 34 1.57 -3.75 2.54
CA VAL A 34 1.86 -5.05 1.93
C VAL A 34 0.81 -6.07 2.34
N LYS A 35 0.46 -6.14 3.64
CA LYS A 35 -0.58 -7.04 4.14
C LYS A 35 -1.94 -6.79 3.46
N TYR A 36 -2.36 -5.53 3.38
CA TYR A 36 -3.60 -5.15 2.71
C TYR A 36 -3.68 -5.64 1.26
N ILE A 37 -2.57 -5.58 0.51
CA ILE A 37 -2.50 -6.06 -0.87
C ILE A 37 -2.48 -7.60 -0.93
N LEU A 38 -1.72 -8.25 -0.05
CA LEU A 38 -1.65 -9.72 0.00
C LEU A 38 -3.00 -10.37 0.29
N ASP A 39 -3.85 -9.70 1.07
CA ASP A 39 -5.19 -10.20 1.41
C ASP A 39 -6.24 -9.95 0.31
N GLN A 40 -5.89 -9.26 -0.78
CA GLN A 40 -6.84 -9.03 -1.86
C GLN A 40 -7.14 -10.32 -2.64
N PRO A 41 -8.37 -10.46 -3.18
CA PRO A 41 -8.70 -11.59 -4.04
C PRO A 41 -7.73 -11.71 -5.21
N SER A 42 -7.30 -12.94 -5.51
CA SER A 42 -6.39 -13.27 -6.62
C SER A 42 -4.94 -12.79 -6.47
N VAL A 43 -4.53 -12.29 -5.30
CA VAL A 43 -3.12 -11.98 -5.01
C VAL A 43 -2.46 -13.15 -4.31
N ALA A 44 -1.46 -13.76 -4.95
CA ALA A 44 -0.70 -14.87 -4.39
C ALA A 44 0.59 -14.42 -3.66
N GLY A 45 1.04 -13.19 -3.90
CA GLY A 45 2.30 -12.68 -3.35
C GLY A 45 2.51 -11.20 -3.61
N SER A 46 3.43 -10.60 -2.84
CA SER A 46 3.85 -9.22 -2.95
C SER A 46 5.37 -9.15 -2.85
N MET A 47 6.00 -8.29 -3.64
CA MET A 47 7.45 -8.17 -3.71
C MET A 47 7.92 -6.92 -2.95
N ILE A 48 8.86 -7.11 -2.03
CA ILE A 48 9.48 -6.02 -1.26
C ILE A 48 10.93 -5.84 -1.75
N GLY A 49 11.22 -4.68 -2.33
CA GLY A 49 12.60 -4.30 -2.69
C GLY A 49 13.34 -3.69 -1.51
N VAL A 50 14.51 -4.23 -1.17
CA VAL A 50 15.35 -3.76 -0.05
C VAL A 50 16.80 -3.54 -0.50
N ARG A 51 17.58 -2.82 0.30
CA ARG A 51 19.02 -2.62 0.06
C ARG A 51 19.82 -3.49 1.02
N LEU A 52 20.21 -4.70 0.59
CA LEU A 52 20.98 -5.65 1.38
C LEU A 52 22.28 -5.02 1.91
N GLY A 53 22.59 -5.23 3.19
CA GLY A 53 23.75 -4.63 3.87
C GLY A 53 23.64 -3.15 4.23
N LEU A 54 22.54 -2.47 3.85
CA LEU A 54 22.27 -1.08 4.24
C LEU A 54 20.97 -0.96 5.04
N SER A 55 19.87 -1.48 4.49
CA SER A 55 18.55 -1.43 5.11
C SER A 55 17.74 -2.61 4.59
N GLU A 56 17.70 -3.66 5.40
CA GLU A 56 17.21 -4.98 4.98
C GLU A 56 15.75 -5.20 5.32
N HIS A 57 15.20 -4.47 6.30
CA HIS A 57 13.78 -4.53 6.70
C HIS A 57 13.24 -5.95 6.93
N ILE A 58 14.12 -6.89 7.36
CA ILE A 58 13.77 -8.31 7.54
C ILE A 58 12.65 -8.45 8.58
N ASN A 59 12.74 -7.73 9.70
CA ASN A 59 11.73 -7.77 10.76
C ASN A 59 10.37 -7.26 10.26
N ASP A 60 10.35 -6.12 9.56
CA ASP A 60 9.11 -5.55 9.00
C ASP A 60 8.48 -6.48 7.96
N SER A 61 9.32 -7.15 7.16
CA SER A 61 8.88 -8.11 6.13
C SER A 61 8.29 -9.37 6.77
N ASN A 62 8.89 -9.87 7.84
CA ASN A 62 8.36 -11.02 8.60
C ASN A 62 7.06 -10.68 9.33
N ALA A 63 6.94 -9.45 9.84
CA ALA A 63 5.73 -9.00 10.55
C ALA A 63 4.48 -9.01 9.67
N VAL A 64 4.62 -8.94 8.34
CA VAL A 64 3.49 -9.02 7.39
C VAL A 64 2.67 -10.30 7.58
N PHE A 65 3.33 -11.43 7.86
CA PHE A 65 2.65 -12.73 7.95
C PHE A 65 1.88 -12.92 9.26
N ALA A 66 2.23 -12.18 10.31
CA ALA A 66 1.59 -12.24 11.61
C ALA A 66 0.54 -11.13 11.82
N LEU A 67 0.55 -10.10 10.97
CA LEU A 67 -0.46 -9.05 10.99
C LEU A 67 -1.80 -9.63 10.51
N GLU A 68 -2.90 -9.20 11.12
CA GLU A 68 -4.27 -9.44 10.66
C GLU A 68 -4.97 -8.08 10.67
N LEU A 69 -5.54 -7.68 9.52
CA LEU A 69 -6.31 -6.45 9.41
C LEU A 69 -7.77 -6.78 9.65
N ASP A 70 -8.39 -6.08 10.58
CA ASP A 70 -9.82 -6.24 10.84
C ASP A 70 -10.68 -5.44 9.84
N ASP A 71 -11.99 -5.60 9.94
CA ASP A 71 -12.93 -4.90 9.06
C ASP A 71 -12.83 -3.37 9.19
N GLU A 72 -12.52 -2.83 10.38
CA GLU A 72 -12.38 -1.38 10.57
C GLU A 72 -11.15 -0.85 9.81
N ASP A 73 -10.02 -1.55 9.93
CA ASP A 73 -8.78 -1.25 9.22
C ASP A 73 -9.00 -1.27 7.71
N VAL A 74 -9.57 -2.37 7.20
CA VAL A 74 -9.84 -2.57 5.76
C VAL A 74 -10.78 -1.49 5.23
N ASN A 75 -11.89 -1.22 5.93
CA ASN A 75 -12.85 -0.21 5.52
C ASN A 75 -12.24 1.20 5.50
N SER A 76 -11.40 1.53 6.48
CA SER A 76 -10.76 2.85 6.53
C SER A 76 -9.80 3.10 5.36
N ILE A 77 -9.09 2.06 4.89
CA ILE A 77 -8.23 2.11 3.70
C ILE A 77 -9.09 2.22 2.43
N GLN A 78 -10.16 1.42 2.34
CA GLN A 78 -11.06 1.43 1.19
C GLN A 78 -11.74 2.79 0.97
N GLU A 79 -12.20 3.44 2.03
CA GLU A 79 -12.85 4.75 1.94
C GLU A 79 -11.93 5.86 1.40
N LEU A 80 -10.62 5.75 1.60
CA LEU A 80 -9.67 6.67 1.00
C LEU A 80 -9.29 6.28 -0.43
N THR A 81 -9.11 4.99 -0.69
CA THR A 81 -8.71 4.51 -2.02
C THR A 81 -9.79 4.75 -3.08
N LYS A 82 -11.08 4.67 -2.71
CA LYS A 82 -12.24 5.02 -3.57
C LYS A 82 -12.28 6.49 -4.00
N LYS A 83 -11.62 7.41 -3.27
CA LYS A 83 -11.59 8.84 -3.61
C LYS A 83 -10.60 9.15 -4.74
N GLY A 84 -9.65 8.25 -5.00
CA GLY A 84 -8.73 8.37 -6.12
C GLY A 84 -9.34 7.86 -7.41
N ARG A 85 -8.71 8.23 -8.52
CA ARG A 85 -9.05 7.76 -9.86
C ARG A 85 -8.55 6.35 -10.09
N ASP A 86 -9.27 5.60 -10.92
CA ASP A 86 -8.85 4.29 -11.41
C ASP A 86 -7.58 4.42 -12.27
N LEU A 87 -6.45 4.00 -11.70
CA LEU A 87 -5.15 4.13 -12.36
C LEU A 87 -5.04 3.29 -13.63
N LEU A 88 -5.72 2.14 -13.71
CA LEU A 88 -5.71 1.32 -14.92
C LEU A 88 -6.39 2.06 -16.07
N LYS A 89 -7.48 2.79 -15.79
CA LYS A 89 -8.15 3.62 -16.81
C LYS A 89 -7.34 4.87 -17.17
N VAL A 90 -6.67 5.50 -16.21
CA VAL A 90 -5.94 6.76 -16.43
C VAL A 90 -4.59 6.52 -17.12
N ILE A 91 -3.83 5.52 -16.65
CA ILE A 91 -2.45 5.26 -17.07
C ILE A 91 -2.35 4.08 -18.03
N GLY A 92 -3.12 3.01 -17.81
CA GLY A 92 -2.94 1.73 -18.50
C GLY A 92 -2.29 0.68 -17.62
N ASP A 93 -1.78 -0.38 -18.25
CA ASP A 93 -1.14 -1.49 -17.57
C ASP A 93 0.29 -1.12 -17.13
N CYS A 94 0.91 -1.94 -16.29
CA CYS A 94 2.26 -1.78 -15.80
C CYS A 94 3.25 -1.49 -16.95
N GLY A 95 3.98 -0.39 -16.82
CA GLY A 95 4.93 0.11 -17.81
C GLY A 95 4.34 1.12 -18.79
N ASP A 96 3.02 1.24 -18.93
CA ASP A 96 2.39 2.25 -19.80
C ASP A 96 2.67 3.67 -19.34
N GLU A 97 2.92 3.87 -18.04
CA GLU A 97 3.36 5.14 -17.47
C GLU A 97 4.68 5.66 -18.06
N TYR A 98 5.50 4.78 -18.67
CA TYR A 98 6.77 5.13 -19.32
C TYR A 98 6.71 5.06 -20.85
N ARG A 99 5.75 4.32 -21.42
CA ARG A 99 5.65 4.05 -22.87
C ARG A 99 4.92 5.14 -23.65
N ARG A 100 4.18 6.04 -22.98
CA ARG A 100 3.49 7.17 -23.61
C ARG A 100 4.49 8.31 -23.84
N ALA A 101 5.20 8.25 -24.97
CA ALA A 101 6.01 9.36 -25.51
C ALA A 101 5.11 10.49 -26.05
#